data_AF-A0A6A5XY33-F1
#
_entry.id   AF-A0A6A5XY33-F1
#
_cell.length_a   1.000
_cell.length_b   1.000
_cell.length_c   1.000
_cell.angle_alpha   90.00
_cell.angle_beta   90.00
_cell.angle_gamma   90.00
#
_symmetry.space_group_name_H-M   'P 1'
#
loop_
_entity.id
_entity.type
_entity.pdbx_description
1 polymer ?
#
loop_
_entity_poly.entity_id
_entity_poly.type
_entity_poly.pdbx_seq_one_letter_code
_entity_poly.pdbx_strand_id
1 'polypeptide(L)'
;MALHSFESVDNGIFQEHIPSPRDFNSAAQNATQANFPSHESNQKAFSPDGIVYSDIVSTPGSGFTDHDEKAMTEAYYQSMQDEISKSSSYALPSRKLLCGFIKRYFRSFHRHQPFLHEPTWSPNESPFALVLAICANGAVYNLEYCISQDLYAQAIKLFPSGNSGLTALQTMMPLIAYAAWAGERDDLCLEFPLYSRICLTLGREWSLCGRLTSTEEPTWKDWREMEALRRVTYCILTVLNLIAIAYDLMPPIKIEEQYGMPSSEALWTAASEQEWNQLFKSFPQKPWKSTEDLFKTLSDPYLPIPSDIGPFGCHVVILHILQKACFLQKLSTSFDDHTEYRLQIFTALERWKIMWENEPEASRSFDFQASPILFNCTALFRLTHVRLSTDFCEVRKYFTFCSEEQIVSRIKSAGHPLRSDQITTAAFQACQSLHIPSQMGFRLVSKTKFWVWSVQHALSYFECALFLSKWLQTVKDATEVSSKEREVVSMVQQMLAESSSHPTTQTSAPPNYIMILYRFAELIDTGETTVWKIVPRMARVLRSYAETLSEMHQTQ
;
A
#
# COMPACT_ATOMS: atom_id res chain seq x y z
N MET A 1 -55.36 -19.73 -44.91
CA MET A 1 -54.53 -20.12 -46.08
C MET A 1 -53.11 -19.71 -45.78
N ALA A 2 -52.07 -20.55 -45.82
CA ALA A 2 -51.97 -22.02 -45.83
C ALA A 2 -50.61 -22.33 -45.12
N LEU A 3 -50.46 -23.32 -44.23
CA LEU A 3 -50.63 -24.79 -44.31
C LEU A 3 -49.58 -25.52 -45.18
N HIS A 4 -49.10 -26.66 -44.64
CA HIS A 4 -48.06 -27.60 -45.15
C HIS A 4 -46.60 -27.13 -44.98
N SER A 5 -45.72 -27.70 -44.12
CA SER A 5 -45.72 -28.89 -43.21
C SER A 5 -45.42 -30.28 -43.80
N PHE A 6 -44.63 -31.07 -43.03
CA PHE A 6 -44.24 -32.49 -43.21
C PHE A 6 -43.23 -32.75 -44.37
N GLU A 7 -42.35 -33.78 -44.39
CA GLU A 7 -41.93 -34.85 -43.45
C GLU A 7 -40.62 -35.51 -43.99
N SER A 8 -39.88 -36.44 -43.36
CA SER A 8 -39.78 -36.97 -41.96
C SER A 8 -38.26 -37.05 -41.60
N VAL A 9 -37.57 -37.96 -40.88
CA VAL A 9 -37.73 -39.29 -40.22
C VAL A 9 -36.75 -39.26 -39.00
N ASP A 10 -37.16 -39.50 -37.74
CA ASP A 10 -37.39 -40.78 -37.02
C ASP A 10 -36.09 -41.62 -36.78
N ASN A 11 -35.81 -42.25 -35.63
CA ASN A 11 -36.43 -42.26 -34.29
C ASN A 11 -35.39 -42.73 -33.23
N GLY A 12 -35.59 -42.49 -31.92
CA GLY A 12 -34.67 -43.01 -30.89
C GLY A 12 -34.87 -42.48 -29.47
N ILE A 13 -35.64 -43.20 -28.64
CA ILE A 13 -35.94 -42.83 -27.25
C ILE A 13 -34.98 -43.52 -26.27
N PHE A 14 -34.49 -42.77 -25.28
CA PHE A 14 -34.20 -43.30 -23.94
C PHE A 14 -34.70 -42.34 -22.87
N GLN A 15 -35.13 -42.87 -21.73
CA GLN A 15 -35.76 -42.13 -20.63
C GLN A 15 -34.73 -41.76 -19.56
N GLU A 16 -34.71 -40.51 -19.11
CA GLU A 16 -34.07 -40.17 -17.83
C GLU A 16 -35.09 -40.21 -16.68
N HIS A 17 -34.66 -40.74 -15.53
CA HIS A 17 -35.49 -40.86 -14.34
C HIS A 17 -35.58 -39.52 -13.59
N ILE A 18 -36.78 -39.18 -13.11
CA ILE A 18 -36.96 -38.11 -12.11
C ILE A 18 -36.90 -38.77 -10.72
N PRO A 19 -35.89 -38.47 -9.87
CA PRO A 19 -35.80 -39.04 -8.52
C PRO A 19 -36.91 -38.53 -7.61
N SER A 20 -37.25 -39.32 -6.58
CA SER A 20 -38.33 -38.97 -5.64
C SER A 20 -37.78 -38.30 -4.36
N PRO A 21 -38.62 -37.63 -3.54
CA PRO A 21 -38.16 -36.87 -2.37
C PRO A 21 -37.58 -37.68 -1.18
N ARG A 22 -37.04 -38.87 -1.40
CA ARG A 22 -36.42 -39.72 -0.35
C ARG A 22 -34.91 -39.90 -0.47
N ASP A 23 -34.32 -39.56 -1.62
CA ASP A 23 -32.89 -39.81 -1.89
C ASP A 23 -31.95 -38.76 -1.24
N PHE A 24 -32.50 -37.68 -0.67
CA PHE A 24 -31.71 -36.62 -0.01
C PHE A 24 -31.03 -37.04 1.31
N ASN A 25 -31.50 -38.08 2.00
CA ASN A 25 -31.02 -38.43 3.35
C ASN A 25 -29.82 -39.41 3.38
N SER A 26 -29.44 -40.02 2.25
CA SER A 26 -28.28 -40.92 2.17
C SER A 26 -26.97 -40.17 1.87
N ALA A 27 -27.02 -39.12 1.04
CA ALA A 27 -25.88 -38.26 0.74
C ALA A 27 -25.33 -37.55 2.00
N ALA A 28 -26.21 -37.24 2.96
CA ALA A 28 -25.87 -36.50 4.18
C ALA A 28 -25.03 -37.29 5.20
N GLN A 29 -24.84 -38.62 5.04
CA GLN A 29 -24.15 -39.46 6.05
C GLN A 29 -22.75 -39.94 5.64
N ASN A 30 -22.35 -39.78 4.37
CA ASN A 30 -20.99 -40.13 3.90
C ASN A 30 -20.03 -38.93 3.82
N ALA A 31 -20.50 -37.70 4.07
CA ALA A 31 -19.69 -36.48 4.06
C ALA A 31 -18.85 -36.28 5.35
N THR A 32 -19.06 -37.10 6.38
CA THR A 32 -18.53 -36.93 7.75
C THR A 32 -17.20 -37.64 8.04
N GLN A 33 -16.56 -38.28 7.05
CA GLN A 33 -15.24 -38.94 7.21
C GLN A 33 -14.25 -38.60 6.09
N ALA A 34 -14.06 -37.31 5.82
CA ALA A 34 -12.84 -36.81 5.19
C ALA A 34 -11.95 -36.19 6.28
N ASN A 35 -10.77 -36.78 6.53
CA ASN A 35 -9.83 -36.27 7.53
C ASN A 35 -9.20 -34.96 7.05
N PHE A 36 -9.75 -33.83 7.48
CA PHE A 36 -9.06 -32.54 7.44
C PHE A 36 -7.81 -32.60 8.35
N PRO A 37 -6.60 -32.25 7.88
CA PRO A 37 -5.51 -31.92 8.79
C PRO A 37 -5.91 -30.68 9.62
N SER A 38 -5.62 -30.70 10.92
CA SER A 38 -6.17 -29.76 11.89
C SER A 38 -5.73 -28.30 11.65
N HIS A 39 -6.64 -27.48 11.14
CA HIS A 39 -6.40 -26.08 10.76
C HIS A 39 -6.31 -25.09 11.93
N GLU A 40 -6.15 -25.56 13.18
CA GLU A 40 -6.20 -24.75 14.41
C GLU A 40 -4.96 -23.86 14.64
N SER A 41 -3.90 -24.04 13.86
CA SER A 41 -2.61 -23.35 14.05
C SER A 41 -2.58 -21.88 13.58
N ASN A 42 -3.50 -21.46 12.70
CA ASN A 42 -3.42 -20.14 12.03
C ASN A 42 -4.37 -19.05 12.58
N GLN A 43 -5.32 -19.36 13.47
CA GLN A 43 -6.26 -18.33 14.00
C GLN A 43 -5.60 -17.34 14.98
N LYS A 44 -4.38 -17.61 15.45
CA LYS A 44 -3.75 -16.85 16.56
C LYS A 44 -3.17 -15.47 16.17
N ALA A 45 -3.18 -15.09 14.90
CA ALA A 45 -2.75 -13.75 14.47
C ALA A 45 -3.66 -12.59 14.96
N PHE A 46 -4.83 -12.92 15.53
CA PHE A 46 -5.80 -11.97 16.07
C PHE A 46 -6.26 -12.34 17.50
N SER A 47 -5.39 -12.98 18.29
CA SER A 47 -5.67 -13.43 19.66
C SER A 47 -4.61 -12.90 20.66
N PRO A 48 -4.93 -12.64 21.94
CA PRO A 48 -4.20 -11.63 22.72
C PRO A 48 -2.79 -11.99 23.22
N ASP A 49 -2.39 -13.26 23.19
CA ASP A 49 -1.31 -13.77 24.05
C ASP A 49 0.06 -13.95 23.38
N GLY A 50 1.02 -13.10 23.79
CA GLY A 50 2.43 -13.51 23.92
C GLY A 50 3.40 -13.02 22.84
N ILE A 51 4.12 -11.92 23.12
CA ILE A 51 5.39 -11.57 22.47
C ILE A 51 6.50 -11.66 23.51
N VAL A 52 7.57 -12.41 23.18
CA VAL A 52 8.80 -12.50 23.99
C VAL A 52 9.89 -11.68 23.30
N TYR A 53 10.48 -10.74 24.03
CA TYR A 53 11.58 -9.91 23.52
C TYR A 53 12.88 -10.71 23.41
N SER A 54 13.65 -10.47 22.34
CA SER A 54 15.06 -10.86 22.23
C SER A 54 15.88 -9.71 21.63
N ASP A 55 17.20 -9.76 21.81
CA ASP A 55 18.07 -8.58 21.75
C ASP A 55 18.30 -7.97 20.35
N ILE A 56 18.74 -6.72 20.35
CA ILE A 56 19.12 -5.93 19.17
C ILE A 56 20.37 -6.54 18.54
N VAL A 57 20.18 -7.42 17.54
CA VAL A 57 21.26 -8.05 16.76
C VAL A 57 21.11 -7.73 15.28
N SER A 58 22.24 -7.55 14.61
CA SER A 58 22.42 -7.21 13.19
C SER A 58 21.54 -8.03 12.25
N THR A 59 20.78 -7.36 11.37
CA THR A 59 19.94 -8.01 10.36
C THR A 59 20.79 -8.76 9.31
N PRO A 60 20.67 -10.08 9.17
CA PRO A 60 21.17 -10.79 8.00
C PRO A 60 20.17 -10.59 6.85
N GLY A 61 20.59 -10.00 5.73
CA GLY A 61 19.75 -9.90 4.54
C GLY A 61 19.85 -8.61 3.70
N SER A 62 20.54 -7.55 4.14
CA SER A 62 20.79 -6.40 3.26
C SER A 62 21.91 -6.72 2.26
N GLY A 63 21.63 -6.66 0.95
CA GLY A 63 22.58 -6.93 -0.14
C GLY A 63 23.81 -6.01 -0.15
N PHE A 64 23.74 -4.87 0.54
CA PHE A 64 24.90 -4.14 1.04
C PHE A 64 25.70 -4.95 2.08
N THR A 65 26.50 -5.91 1.59
CA THR A 65 27.79 -6.21 2.21
C THR A 65 28.62 -4.92 2.25
N ASP A 66 29.49 -4.75 3.25
CA ASP A 66 30.15 -3.45 3.49
C ASP A 66 31.39 -3.21 2.59
N HIS A 67 31.41 -3.83 1.40
CA HIS A 67 32.42 -3.61 0.37
C HIS A 67 32.19 -2.27 -0.34
N ASP A 68 33.26 -1.46 -0.48
CA ASP A 68 33.24 -0.15 -1.14
C ASP A 68 33.06 -0.21 -2.67
N GLU A 69 32.90 -1.40 -3.27
CA GLU A 69 32.84 -1.58 -4.73
C GLU A 69 31.68 -0.84 -5.42
N LYS A 70 30.57 -0.58 -4.70
CA LYS A 70 29.43 0.21 -5.18
C LYS A 70 29.49 1.70 -4.79
N ALA A 71 30.60 2.17 -4.21
CA ALA A 71 30.74 3.57 -3.82
C ALA A 71 30.82 4.51 -5.03
N MET A 72 30.39 5.75 -4.82
CA MET A 72 30.64 6.83 -5.78
C MET A 72 32.15 7.08 -5.89
N THR A 73 32.67 7.05 -7.11
CA THR A 73 34.08 7.37 -7.42
C THR A 73 34.34 8.87 -7.34
N GLU A 74 35.60 9.26 -7.11
CA GLU A 74 35.99 10.68 -7.11
C GLU A 74 35.75 11.32 -8.48
N ALA A 75 36.08 10.63 -9.57
CA ALA A 75 35.88 11.14 -10.93
C ALA A 75 34.39 11.42 -11.25
N TYR A 76 33.47 10.54 -10.84
CA TYR A 76 32.03 10.76 -11.01
C TYR A 76 31.55 11.95 -10.16
N TYR A 77 32.00 12.03 -8.90
CA TYR A 77 31.64 13.12 -7.99
C TYR A 77 32.07 14.50 -8.53
N GLN A 78 33.32 14.62 -9.00
CA GLN A 78 33.82 15.87 -9.58
C GLN A 78 33.07 16.21 -10.88
N SER A 79 32.83 15.23 -11.76
CA SER A 79 32.01 15.42 -12.98
C SER A 79 30.60 15.94 -12.68
N MET A 80 29.98 15.45 -11.59
CA MET A 80 28.66 15.90 -11.13
C MET A 80 28.71 17.32 -10.54
N GLN A 81 29.78 17.67 -9.81
CA GLN A 81 30.00 19.04 -9.33
C GLN A 81 30.22 20.01 -10.50
N ASP A 82 31.02 19.64 -11.50
CA ASP A 82 31.30 20.46 -12.67
C ASP A 82 30.01 20.74 -13.48
N GLU A 83 29.12 19.74 -13.63
CA GLU A 83 27.82 19.92 -14.31
C GLU A 83 26.90 20.89 -13.54
N ILE A 84 26.81 20.75 -12.22
CA ILE A 84 26.04 21.68 -11.36
C ILE A 84 26.61 23.10 -11.48
N SER A 85 27.94 23.24 -11.48
CA SER A 85 28.65 24.51 -11.49
C SER A 85 28.42 25.34 -12.75
N LYS A 86 27.98 24.73 -13.87
CA LYS A 86 27.55 25.44 -15.08
C LYS A 86 26.24 26.22 -14.91
N SER A 87 25.42 25.88 -13.91
CA SER A 87 24.06 26.40 -13.74
C SER A 87 23.77 26.99 -12.35
N SER A 88 24.56 26.68 -11.33
CA SER A 88 24.44 27.29 -10.00
C SER A 88 25.75 27.21 -9.21
N SER A 89 25.97 28.15 -8.29
CA SER A 89 27.10 28.15 -7.36
C SER A 89 26.93 27.18 -6.18
N TYR A 90 26.19 26.09 -6.37
CA TYR A 90 25.94 25.10 -5.32
C TYR A 90 27.10 24.12 -5.20
N ALA A 91 27.67 24.02 -4.01
CA ALA A 91 28.66 22.99 -3.67
C ALA A 91 27.94 21.75 -3.15
N LEU A 92 28.24 20.59 -3.74
CA LEU A 92 27.73 19.30 -3.28
C LEU A 92 28.18 18.99 -1.84
N PRO A 93 27.34 18.31 -1.06
CA PRO A 93 27.78 17.62 0.16
C PRO A 93 28.87 16.61 -0.19
N SER A 94 29.86 16.44 0.69
CA SER A 94 31.02 15.58 0.42
C SER A 94 30.65 14.18 -0.09
N ARG A 95 31.46 13.62 -1.00
CA ARG A 95 31.25 12.28 -1.59
C ARG A 95 30.93 11.19 -0.56
N LYS A 96 31.58 11.23 0.61
CA LYS A 96 31.31 10.30 1.73
C LYS A 96 29.88 10.42 2.27
N LEU A 97 29.35 11.63 2.38
CA LEU A 97 27.98 11.89 2.84
C LEU A 97 26.95 11.51 1.77
N LEU A 98 27.22 11.75 0.48
CA LEU A 98 26.36 11.25 -0.62
C LEU A 98 26.30 9.71 -0.65
N CYS A 99 27.44 9.02 -0.50
CA CYS A 99 27.44 7.56 -0.31
C CYS A 99 26.64 7.11 0.93
N GLY A 100 26.66 7.91 2.00
CA GLY A 100 25.82 7.70 3.19
C GLY A 100 24.33 7.82 2.90
N PHE A 101 23.91 8.83 2.13
CA PHE A 101 22.51 8.97 1.69
C PHE A 101 22.08 7.84 0.74
N ILE A 102 22.96 7.36 -0.15
CA ILE A 102 22.70 6.18 -1.00
C ILE A 102 22.50 4.93 -0.13
N LYS A 103 23.43 4.63 0.80
CA LYS A 103 23.28 3.50 1.74
C LYS A 103 22.00 3.62 2.59
N ARG A 104 21.58 4.84 2.96
CA ARG A 104 20.30 5.08 3.66
C ARG A 104 19.08 4.85 2.77
N TYR A 105 19.09 5.35 1.54
CA TYR A 105 17.98 5.23 0.59
C TYR A 105 17.59 3.77 0.35
N PHE A 106 18.57 2.89 0.09
CA PHE A 106 18.30 1.46 -0.08
C PHE A 106 17.74 0.82 1.20
N ARG A 107 18.35 1.13 2.36
CA ARG A 107 17.93 0.63 3.67
C ARG A 107 16.61 1.22 4.20
N SER A 108 15.96 2.16 3.51
CA SER A 108 14.72 2.80 4.00
C SER A 108 13.65 3.01 2.93
N PHE A 109 13.92 3.68 1.81
CA PHE A 109 12.89 3.96 0.79
C PHE A 109 12.69 2.76 -0.16
N HIS A 110 13.78 2.25 -0.74
CA HIS A 110 13.72 1.21 -1.79
C HIS A 110 13.12 -0.11 -1.30
N ARG A 111 13.30 -0.49 -0.03
CA ARG A 111 12.64 -1.67 0.58
C ARG A 111 11.09 -1.62 0.58
N HIS A 112 10.51 -0.46 0.30
CA HIS A 112 9.07 -0.27 0.09
C HIS A 112 8.70 -0.01 -1.39
N GLN A 113 9.69 0.25 -2.25
CA GLN A 113 9.56 0.58 -3.68
C GLN A 113 10.75 -0.06 -4.46
N PRO A 114 10.75 -1.38 -4.72
CA PRO A 114 11.93 -2.12 -5.17
C PRO A 114 12.19 -2.06 -6.69
N PHE A 115 12.24 -0.85 -7.26
CA PHE A 115 12.32 -0.63 -8.72
C PHE A 115 13.73 -0.63 -9.33
N LEU A 116 14.77 -0.48 -8.51
CA LEU A 116 16.17 -0.61 -8.94
C LEU A 116 16.67 -2.03 -8.62
N HIS A 117 17.41 -2.64 -9.56
CA HIS A 117 18.07 -3.92 -9.33
C HIS A 117 19.31 -3.71 -8.45
N GLU A 118 19.14 -3.66 -7.12
CA GLU A 118 20.21 -3.41 -6.14
C GLU A 118 21.49 -4.24 -6.39
N PRO A 119 21.44 -5.52 -6.82
CA PRO A 119 22.65 -6.29 -7.07
C PRO A 119 23.54 -5.72 -8.17
N THR A 120 22.99 -5.06 -9.19
CA THR A 120 23.75 -4.51 -10.33
C THR A 120 23.58 -2.99 -10.53
N TRP A 121 22.97 -2.28 -9.58
CA TRP A 121 22.87 -0.82 -9.66
C TRP A 121 24.18 -0.16 -9.20
N SER A 122 24.65 0.81 -9.98
CA SER A 122 25.89 1.55 -9.77
C SER A 122 25.60 3.06 -9.84
N PRO A 123 26.06 3.87 -8.87
CA PRO A 123 25.93 5.33 -8.96
C PRO A 123 26.78 5.87 -10.12
N ASN A 124 27.94 5.24 -10.39
CA ASN A 124 28.92 5.69 -11.38
C ASN A 124 28.42 5.55 -12.84
N GLU A 125 27.44 4.68 -13.07
CA GLU A 125 26.80 4.44 -14.39
C GLU A 125 25.42 5.09 -14.49
N SER A 126 24.90 5.67 -13.40
CA SER A 126 23.59 6.32 -13.37
C SER A 126 23.67 7.79 -13.78
N PRO A 127 22.61 8.37 -14.38
CA PRO A 127 22.54 9.81 -14.61
C PRO A 127 22.58 10.61 -13.29
N PHE A 128 23.24 11.78 -13.29
CA PHE A 128 23.36 12.64 -12.10
C PHE A 128 22.01 12.92 -11.43
N ALA A 129 20.95 13.19 -12.22
CA ALA A 129 19.61 13.41 -11.68
C ALA A 129 19.04 12.22 -10.91
N LEU A 130 19.30 10.97 -11.33
CA LEU A 130 18.89 9.77 -10.61
C LEU A 130 19.65 9.65 -9.28
N VAL A 131 20.98 9.83 -9.32
CA VAL A 131 21.82 9.75 -8.11
C VAL A 131 21.46 10.85 -7.12
N LEU A 132 21.18 12.07 -7.59
CA LEU A 132 20.74 13.18 -6.74
C LEU A 132 19.33 12.97 -6.18
N ALA A 133 18.38 12.42 -6.95
CA ALA A 133 17.04 12.07 -6.44
C ALA A 133 17.11 10.97 -5.37
N ILE A 134 17.98 9.97 -5.54
CA ILE A 134 18.31 8.94 -4.55
C ILE A 134 18.93 9.57 -3.30
N CYS A 135 19.91 10.47 -3.45
CA CYS A 135 20.55 11.15 -2.32
C CYS A 135 19.57 12.09 -1.59
N ALA A 136 18.70 12.80 -2.30
CA ALA A 136 17.69 13.68 -1.72
C ALA A 136 16.73 12.89 -0.81
N ASN A 137 16.14 11.80 -1.32
CA ASN A 137 15.32 10.87 -0.52
C ASN A 137 16.13 10.28 0.65
N GLY A 138 17.37 9.83 0.40
CA GLY A 138 18.28 9.34 1.45
C GLY A 138 18.59 10.36 2.55
N ALA A 139 18.59 11.66 2.21
CA ALA A 139 18.76 12.76 3.17
C ALA A 139 17.48 13.02 3.99
N VAL A 140 16.27 12.88 3.42
CA VAL A 140 15.02 12.86 4.22
C VAL A 140 15.07 11.77 5.27
N TYR A 141 15.52 10.57 4.87
CA TYR A 141 15.73 9.43 5.77
C TYR A 141 17.02 9.54 6.62
N ASN A 142 17.69 10.69 6.65
CA ASN A 142 18.64 11.08 7.70
C ASN A 142 18.18 12.33 8.49
N LEU A 143 16.97 12.85 8.22
CA LEU A 143 16.41 14.10 8.75
C LEU A 143 17.17 15.38 8.31
N GLU A 144 18.02 15.27 7.29
CA GLU A 144 18.88 16.34 6.74
C GLU A 144 18.10 17.21 5.73
N TYR A 145 16.99 17.83 6.16
CA TYR A 145 15.99 18.40 5.26
C TYR A 145 16.53 19.48 4.31
N CYS A 146 17.40 20.39 4.74
CA CYS A 146 17.92 21.45 3.87
C CYS A 146 18.82 20.88 2.75
N ILE A 147 19.73 19.96 3.11
CA ILE A 147 20.57 19.23 2.14
C ILE A 147 19.67 18.43 1.18
N SER A 148 18.62 17.82 1.71
CA SER A 148 17.63 17.06 0.94
C SER A 148 16.91 17.93 -0.11
N GLN A 149 16.46 19.13 0.28
CA GLN A 149 15.81 20.08 -0.62
C GLN A 149 16.76 20.59 -1.71
N ASP A 150 17.99 20.94 -1.35
CA ASP A 150 19.01 21.36 -2.31
C ASP A 150 19.31 20.26 -3.34
N LEU A 151 19.53 19.02 -2.88
CA LEU A 151 19.79 17.87 -3.75
C LEU A 151 18.61 17.59 -4.69
N TYR A 152 17.37 17.70 -4.21
CA TYR A 152 16.17 17.61 -5.05
C TYR A 152 16.13 18.73 -6.11
N ALA A 153 16.39 19.97 -5.72
CA ALA A 153 16.41 21.11 -6.63
C ALA A 153 17.48 20.97 -7.72
N GLN A 154 18.65 20.39 -7.41
CA GLN A 154 19.66 20.07 -8.43
C GLN A 154 19.27 18.86 -9.29
N ALA A 155 18.64 17.83 -8.72
CA ALA A 155 18.13 16.69 -9.47
C ALA A 155 17.10 17.12 -10.53
N ILE A 156 16.19 18.03 -10.19
CA ILE A 156 15.20 18.62 -11.11
C ILE A 156 15.88 19.40 -12.24
N LYS A 157 16.84 20.29 -11.93
CA LYS A 157 17.59 21.06 -12.95
C LYS A 157 18.36 20.17 -13.91
N LEU A 158 18.95 19.08 -13.42
CA LEU A 158 19.72 18.11 -14.21
C LEU A 158 18.86 17.03 -14.88
N PHE A 159 17.53 17.11 -14.80
CA PHE A 159 16.61 16.17 -15.45
C PHE A 159 15.93 16.78 -16.69
N PRO A 160 16.62 16.84 -17.85
CA PRO A 160 16.14 17.55 -19.04
C PRO A 160 14.85 16.96 -19.60
N SER A 161 13.99 17.84 -20.11
CA SER A 161 12.63 17.51 -20.55
C SER A 161 12.52 16.53 -21.74
N GLY A 162 13.62 16.24 -22.43
CA GLY A 162 13.69 15.23 -23.50
C GLY A 162 13.98 13.80 -23.01
N ASN A 163 14.29 13.60 -21.72
CA ASN A 163 14.60 12.27 -21.19
C ASN A 163 13.40 11.32 -21.30
N SER A 164 13.66 10.15 -21.88
CA SER A 164 12.74 9.02 -22.06
C SER A 164 13.54 7.72 -21.89
N GLY A 165 12.89 6.55 -21.92
CA GLY A 165 13.53 5.29 -21.54
C GLY A 165 13.28 4.88 -20.09
N LEU A 166 13.57 3.62 -19.76
CA LEU A 166 13.57 3.07 -18.41
C LEU A 166 14.22 4.01 -17.37
N THR A 167 15.41 4.54 -17.64
CA THR A 167 16.14 5.40 -16.70
C THR A 167 15.42 6.73 -16.41
N ALA A 168 14.62 7.23 -17.35
CA ALA A 168 13.79 8.41 -17.13
C ALA A 168 12.62 8.11 -16.16
N LEU A 169 11.99 6.94 -16.28
CA LEU A 169 11.00 6.45 -15.32
C LEU A 169 11.61 6.24 -13.93
N GLN A 170 12.79 5.61 -13.88
CA GLN A 170 13.56 5.38 -12.65
C GLN A 170 14.00 6.70 -11.98
N THR A 171 14.17 7.78 -12.74
CA THR A 171 14.47 9.12 -12.20
C THR A 171 13.21 9.85 -11.74
N MET A 172 12.11 9.78 -12.51
CA MET A 172 10.87 10.47 -12.15
C MET A 172 10.16 9.87 -10.94
N MET A 173 10.22 8.55 -10.72
CA MET A 173 9.56 7.91 -9.58
C MET A 173 10.05 8.45 -8.21
N PRO A 174 11.36 8.45 -7.86
CA PRO A 174 11.83 9.04 -6.61
C PRO A 174 11.71 10.57 -6.54
N LEU A 175 11.58 11.28 -7.67
CA LEU A 175 11.29 12.72 -7.67
C LEU A 175 9.82 13.00 -7.31
N ILE A 176 8.87 12.24 -7.86
CA ILE A 176 7.43 12.33 -7.53
C ILE A 176 7.15 11.74 -6.13
N ALA A 177 7.94 10.77 -5.67
CA ALA A 177 7.89 10.35 -4.27
C ALA A 177 8.46 11.41 -3.31
N TYR A 178 9.40 12.25 -3.79
CA TYR A 178 9.98 13.31 -2.98
C TYR A 178 8.99 14.45 -2.76
N ALA A 179 8.48 15.08 -3.82
CA ALA A 179 7.66 16.27 -3.69
C ALA A 179 6.25 15.96 -3.12
N ALA A 180 5.70 14.78 -3.37
CA ALA A 180 4.45 14.33 -2.76
C ALA A 180 4.50 14.20 -1.23
N TRP A 181 5.65 13.80 -0.66
CA TRP A 181 5.75 13.39 0.75
C TRP A 181 6.73 14.20 1.59
N ALA A 182 7.87 14.63 1.04
CA ALA A 182 8.97 15.28 1.76
C ALA A 182 9.19 16.75 1.37
N GLY A 183 8.77 17.16 0.18
CA GLY A 183 8.84 18.53 -0.32
C GLY A 183 7.92 19.51 0.41
N GLU A 184 8.02 20.78 0.01
CA GLU A 184 7.12 21.85 0.47
C GLU A 184 5.81 21.86 -0.33
N ARG A 185 4.86 22.71 0.08
CA ARG A 185 3.53 22.78 -0.59
C ARG A 185 3.62 23.16 -2.07
N ASP A 186 4.64 23.95 -2.41
CA ASP A 186 4.86 24.43 -3.78
C ASP A 186 5.57 23.37 -4.64
N ASP A 187 6.38 22.48 -4.04
CA ASP A 187 6.98 21.35 -4.74
C ASP A 187 5.91 20.39 -5.31
N LEU A 188 4.83 20.16 -4.57
CA LEU A 188 3.68 19.38 -5.04
C LEU A 188 3.04 20.00 -6.30
N CYS A 189 3.07 21.33 -6.45
CA CYS A 189 2.60 22.01 -7.66
C CYS A 189 3.61 21.90 -8.82
N LEU A 190 4.91 21.71 -8.52
CA LEU A 190 5.94 21.43 -9.53
C LEU A 190 5.87 19.98 -10.06
N GLU A 191 5.06 19.10 -9.47
CA GLU A 191 4.90 17.72 -9.96
C GLU A 191 4.03 17.59 -11.21
N PHE A 192 3.05 18.46 -11.46
CA PHE A 192 2.09 18.26 -12.57
C PHE A 192 2.76 18.05 -13.97
N PRO A 193 3.88 18.73 -14.31
CA PRO A 193 4.68 18.41 -15.50
C PRO A 193 5.34 17.02 -15.46
N LEU A 194 5.88 16.59 -14.30
CA LEU A 194 6.49 15.26 -14.11
C LEU A 194 5.43 14.15 -14.20
N TYR A 195 4.28 14.34 -13.55
CA TYR A 195 3.11 13.47 -13.57
C TYR A 195 2.59 13.27 -15.01
N SER A 196 2.48 14.34 -15.78
CA SER A 196 2.09 14.26 -17.20
C SER A 196 3.14 13.52 -18.03
N ARG A 197 4.43 13.81 -17.79
CA ARG A 197 5.56 13.21 -18.50
C ARG A 197 5.77 11.72 -18.18
N ILE A 198 5.49 11.28 -16.95
CA ILE A 198 5.63 9.88 -16.55
C ILE A 198 4.56 9.00 -17.20
N CYS A 199 3.33 9.48 -17.34
CA CYS A 199 2.26 8.79 -18.07
C CYS A 199 2.61 8.58 -19.55
N LEU A 200 3.08 9.63 -20.23
CA LEU A 200 3.50 9.56 -21.62
C LEU A 200 4.73 8.66 -21.82
N THR A 201 5.66 8.65 -20.87
CA THR A 201 6.85 7.80 -20.91
C THR A 201 6.49 6.33 -20.70
N LEU A 202 5.65 6.01 -19.70
CA LEU A 202 5.18 4.65 -19.46
C LEU A 202 4.48 4.06 -20.70
N GLY A 203 3.51 4.78 -21.26
CA GLY A 203 2.81 4.36 -22.47
C GLY A 203 3.75 4.12 -23.65
N ARG A 204 4.80 4.93 -23.81
CA ARG A 204 5.84 4.73 -24.83
C ARG A 204 6.68 3.48 -24.60
N GLU A 205 7.23 3.27 -23.40
CA GLU A 205 8.15 2.14 -23.15
C GLU A 205 7.43 0.79 -23.35
N TRP A 206 6.21 0.64 -22.80
CA TRP A 206 5.41 -0.57 -23.01
C TRP A 206 4.98 -0.77 -24.47
N SER A 207 4.71 0.33 -25.21
CA SER A 207 4.45 0.28 -26.67
C SER A 207 5.66 -0.10 -27.53
N LEU A 208 6.88 -0.11 -26.95
CA LEU A 208 8.10 -0.63 -27.59
C LEU A 208 8.31 -2.10 -27.21
N CYS A 209 8.22 -2.45 -25.93
CA CYS A 209 8.35 -3.84 -25.45
C CYS A 209 7.36 -4.80 -26.12
N GLY A 210 6.10 -4.37 -26.31
CA GLY A 210 5.06 -5.16 -26.99
C GLY A 210 5.33 -5.49 -28.47
N ARG A 211 6.44 -5.02 -29.05
CA ARG A 211 6.87 -5.32 -30.43
C ARG A 211 8.03 -6.33 -30.51
N LEU A 212 8.60 -6.71 -29.36
CA LEU A 212 9.88 -7.44 -29.25
C LEU A 212 9.71 -8.87 -28.72
N THR A 213 8.55 -9.49 -28.94
CA THR A 213 8.26 -10.86 -28.49
C THR A 213 9.03 -11.90 -29.31
N SER A 214 10.28 -12.17 -28.93
CA SER A 214 11.04 -13.33 -29.40
C SER A 214 10.42 -14.64 -28.90
N THR A 215 10.71 -15.74 -29.58
CA THR A 215 10.38 -17.11 -29.17
C THR A 215 11.52 -17.79 -28.39
N GLU A 216 12.64 -17.11 -28.20
CA GLU A 216 13.83 -17.62 -27.51
C GLU A 216 13.75 -17.34 -25.99
N GLU A 217 14.48 -18.12 -25.19
CA GLU A 217 14.62 -17.84 -23.74
C GLU A 217 15.38 -16.51 -23.55
N PRO A 218 14.89 -15.59 -22.69
CA PRO A 218 15.52 -14.27 -22.53
C PRO A 218 16.86 -14.39 -21.79
N THR A 219 17.85 -13.58 -22.18
CA THR A 219 19.08 -13.46 -21.38
C THR A 219 18.76 -12.84 -20.02
N TRP A 220 19.63 -13.04 -19.01
CA TRP A 220 19.41 -12.41 -17.70
C TRP A 220 19.32 -10.88 -17.82
N LYS A 221 20.12 -10.29 -18.71
CA LYS A 221 20.11 -8.85 -18.98
C LYS A 221 18.74 -8.39 -19.49
N ASP A 222 18.21 -9.04 -20.52
CA ASP A 222 16.95 -8.63 -21.17
C ASP A 222 15.76 -8.87 -20.23
N TRP A 223 15.75 -9.99 -19.52
CA TRP A 223 14.78 -10.28 -18.46
C TRP A 223 14.82 -9.21 -17.36
N ARG A 224 16.01 -8.84 -16.88
CA ARG A 224 16.21 -7.85 -15.82
C ARG A 224 15.76 -6.46 -16.26
N GLU A 225 16.00 -6.07 -17.52
CA GLU A 225 15.55 -4.78 -18.05
C GLU A 225 14.01 -4.72 -18.23
N MET A 226 13.38 -5.83 -18.64
CA MET A 226 11.93 -5.98 -18.68
C MET A 226 11.29 -5.98 -17.26
N GLU A 227 11.89 -6.69 -16.31
CA GLU A 227 11.44 -6.72 -14.91
C GLU A 227 11.69 -5.36 -14.21
N ALA A 228 12.75 -4.63 -14.56
CA ALA A 228 12.98 -3.26 -14.10
C ALA A 228 11.88 -2.30 -14.60
N LEU A 229 11.47 -2.41 -15.87
CA LEU A 229 10.34 -1.63 -16.40
C LEU A 229 9.04 -1.98 -15.68
N ARG A 230 8.80 -3.26 -15.40
CA ARG A 230 7.64 -3.73 -14.63
C ARG A 230 7.63 -3.20 -13.19
N ARG A 231 8.75 -3.30 -12.49
CA ARG A 231 8.87 -2.86 -11.09
C ARG A 231 8.82 -1.35 -10.94
N VAL A 232 9.42 -0.59 -11.86
CA VAL A 232 9.25 0.88 -11.85
C VAL A 232 7.82 1.27 -12.20
N THR A 233 7.15 0.59 -13.14
CA THR A 233 5.73 0.84 -13.47
C THR A 233 4.84 0.68 -12.23
N TYR A 234 4.97 -0.43 -11.49
CA TYR A 234 4.16 -0.65 -10.29
C TYR A 234 4.57 0.24 -9.10
N CYS A 235 5.83 0.66 -8.98
CA CYS A 235 6.22 1.67 -7.98
C CYS A 235 5.62 3.05 -8.32
N ILE A 236 5.67 3.47 -9.59
CA ILE A 236 4.99 4.69 -10.06
C ILE A 236 3.50 4.61 -9.74
N LEU A 237 2.82 3.54 -10.15
CA LEU A 237 1.40 3.35 -9.87
C LEU A 237 1.11 3.33 -8.36
N THR A 238 2.02 2.84 -7.52
CA THR A 238 1.91 2.94 -6.06
C THR A 238 1.90 4.41 -5.63
N VAL A 239 2.91 5.19 -6.01
CA VAL A 239 3.01 6.60 -5.63
C VAL A 239 1.83 7.41 -6.16
N LEU A 240 1.40 7.21 -7.41
CA LEU A 240 0.25 7.94 -7.97
C LEU A 240 -1.07 7.60 -7.26
N ASN A 241 -1.31 6.33 -6.88
CA ASN A 241 -2.48 5.97 -6.09
C ASN A 241 -2.39 6.51 -4.65
N LEU A 242 -1.20 6.60 -4.06
CA LEU A 242 -1.02 7.24 -2.74
C LEU A 242 -1.26 8.75 -2.79
N ILE A 243 -0.81 9.43 -3.84
CA ILE A 243 -1.16 10.83 -4.15
C ILE A 243 -2.69 10.98 -4.27
N ALA A 244 -3.36 10.04 -4.93
CA ALA A 244 -4.82 10.01 -5.02
C ALA A 244 -5.53 9.76 -3.66
N ILE A 245 -4.91 9.00 -2.77
CA ILE A 245 -5.39 8.74 -1.40
C ILE A 245 -5.18 9.97 -0.49
N ALA A 246 -4.09 10.72 -0.68
CA ALA A 246 -3.80 11.92 0.09
C ALA A 246 -4.63 13.14 -0.37
N TYR A 247 -4.74 13.33 -1.69
CA TYR A 247 -5.14 14.61 -2.29
C TYR A 247 -6.33 14.49 -3.27
N ASP A 248 -6.95 13.31 -3.40
CA ASP A 248 -8.04 12.96 -4.34
C ASP A 248 -7.68 12.96 -5.85
N LEU A 249 -6.43 13.29 -6.19
CA LEU A 249 -5.85 13.35 -7.54
C LEU A 249 -5.64 11.94 -8.12
N MET A 250 -6.66 11.37 -8.78
CA MET A 250 -6.62 10.00 -9.30
C MET A 250 -5.65 9.82 -10.48
N PRO A 251 -4.91 8.69 -10.54
CA PRO A 251 -4.08 8.36 -11.70
C PRO A 251 -4.94 8.20 -12.97
N PRO A 252 -4.47 8.72 -14.13
CA PRO A 252 -5.10 8.43 -15.42
C PRO A 252 -4.77 7.03 -15.94
N ILE A 253 -3.72 6.39 -15.39
CA ILE A 253 -3.27 5.04 -15.71
C ILE A 253 -3.95 4.03 -14.78
N LYS A 254 -4.41 2.91 -15.35
CA LYS A 254 -5.00 1.80 -14.59
C LYS A 254 -3.98 0.70 -14.32
N ILE A 255 -4.08 0.09 -13.15
CA ILE A 255 -3.32 -1.11 -12.80
C ILE A 255 -3.80 -2.35 -13.60
N GLU A 256 -5.00 -2.26 -14.21
CA GLU A 256 -5.61 -3.24 -15.14
C GLU A 256 -4.87 -3.41 -16.48
N GLU A 257 -3.89 -2.55 -16.79
CA GLU A 257 -3.15 -2.58 -18.06
C GLU A 257 -2.16 -3.77 -18.13
N GLN A 258 -1.79 -4.18 -19.36
CA GLN A 258 -1.14 -5.47 -19.65
C GLN A 258 0.37 -5.53 -19.34
N TYR A 259 0.75 -5.08 -18.13
CA TYR A 259 2.14 -5.02 -17.67
C TYR A 259 2.69 -6.40 -17.19
N GLY A 260 1.80 -7.36 -16.91
CA GLY A 260 2.12 -8.66 -16.33
C GLY A 260 2.55 -8.56 -14.85
N MET A 261 2.37 -9.63 -14.07
CA MET A 261 2.76 -9.62 -12.66
C MET A 261 4.29 -9.58 -12.48
N PRO A 262 4.80 -8.90 -11.43
CA PRO A 262 6.22 -8.93 -11.09
C PRO A 262 6.70 -10.34 -10.80
N SER A 263 7.98 -10.58 -11.08
CA SER A 263 8.66 -11.83 -10.76
C SER A 263 8.97 -11.92 -9.26
N SER A 264 9.18 -13.14 -8.73
CA SER A 264 9.58 -13.35 -7.32
C SER A 264 10.81 -12.52 -6.93
N GLU A 265 10.84 -12.01 -5.69
CA GLU A 265 11.98 -11.24 -5.17
C GLU A 265 13.30 -11.99 -5.30
N ALA A 266 13.32 -13.31 -5.09
CA ALA A 266 14.52 -14.13 -5.21
C ALA A 266 15.19 -14.04 -6.60
N LEU A 267 14.39 -13.96 -7.67
CA LEU A 267 14.91 -13.74 -9.04
C LEU A 267 15.42 -12.31 -9.23
N TRP A 268 14.79 -11.34 -8.56
CA TRP A 268 15.12 -9.92 -8.64
C TRP A 268 16.30 -9.49 -7.73
N THR A 269 16.65 -10.30 -6.73
CA THR A 269 17.82 -10.08 -5.86
C THR A 269 19.04 -10.90 -6.27
N ALA A 270 18.94 -11.73 -7.30
CA ALA A 270 20.06 -12.54 -7.79
C ALA A 270 21.27 -11.64 -8.15
N ALA A 271 22.44 -11.98 -7.64
CA ALA A 271 23.66 -11.21 -7.82
C ALA A 271 24.37 -11.49 -9.15
N SER A 272 24.05 -12.61 -9.80
CA SER A 272 24.68 -13.02 -11.06
C SER A 272 23.73 -13.75 -12.01
N GLU A 273 24.08 -13.75 -13.30
CA GLU A 273 23.41 -14.55 -14.33
C GLU A 273 23.42 -16.05 -14.00
N GLN A 274 24.46 -16.54 -13.32
CA GLN A 274 24.58 -17.95 -12.95
C GLN A 274 23.58 -18.34 -11.85
N GLU A 275 23.44 -17.50 -10.83
CA GLU A 275 22.45 -17.64 -9.76
C GLU A 275 21.02 -17.51 -10.30
N TRP A 276 20.77 -16.49 -11.10
CA TRP A 276 19.47 -16.30 -11.77
C TRP A 276 19.10 -17.51 -12.64
N ASN A 277 20.04 -18.06 -13.42
CA ASN A 277 19.82 -19.26 -14.24
C ASN A 277 19.48 -20.52 -13.41
N GLN A 278 19.96 -20.62 -12.16
CA GLN A 278 19.62 -21.72 -11.26
C GLN A 278 18.21 -21.53 -10.71
N LEU A 279 17.90 -20.33 -10.19
CA LEU A 279 16.59 -20.00 -9.65
C LEU A 279 15.49 -20.04 -10.71
N PHE A 280 15.71 -19.48 -11.89
CA PHE A 280 14.72 -19.40 -12.97
C PHE A 280 14.23 -20.79 -13.40
N LYS A 281 15.09 -21.81 -13.35
CA LYS A 281 14.75 -23.20 -13.67
C LYS A 281 13.95 -23.92 -12.59
N SER A 282 13.91 -23.39 -11.36
CA SER A 282 13.07 -23.93 -10.27
C SER A 282 11.68 -23.29 -10.18
N PHE A 283 11.48 -22.08 -10.73
CA PHE A 283 10.17 -21.41 -10.69
C PHE A 283 9.22 -21.93 -11.78
N PRO A 284 7.89 -22.00 -11.51
CA PRO A 284 6.89 -22.44 -12.48
C PRO A 284 6.79 -21.44 -13.65
N GLN A 285 7.02 -21.93 -14.86
CA GLN A 285 7.14 -21.16 -16.12
C GLN A 285 5.81 -20.57 -16.65
N LYS A 286 4.82 -20.31 -15.79
CA LYS A 286 3.52 -19.71 -16.13
C LYS A 286 3.15 -18.60 -15.14
N PRO A 287 3.75 -17.41 -15.25
CA PRO A 287 3.37 -16.26 -14.44
C PRO A 287 1.93 -15.79 -14.75
N TRP A 288 1.31 -15.12 -13.78
CA TRP A 288 0.00 -14.50 -13.94
C TRP A 288 0.05 -13.37 -15.00
N LYS A 289 -0.81 -13.49 -16.02
CA LYS A 289 -0.81 -12.61 -17.21
C LYS A 289 -1.17 -11.15 -16.89
N SER A 290 -2.06 -10.93 -15.92
CA SER A 290 -2.43 -9.59 -15.47
C SER A 290 -2.93 -9.58 -14.02
N THR A 291 -2.90 -8.39 -13.44
CA THR A 291 -3.56 -8.00 -12.19
C THR A 291 -5.08 -8.22 -12.25
N GLU A 292 -5.67 -8.08 -13.43
CA GLU A 292 -7.10 -8.22 -13.67
C GLU A 292 -7.55 -9.67 -13.74
N ASP A 293 -6.71 -10.59 -14.23
CA ASP A 293 -6.97 -12.03 -14.14
C ASP A 293 -6.94 -12.49 -12.68
N LEU A 294 -5.96 -12.02 -11.90
CA LEU A 294 -5.88 -12.24 -10.45
C LEU A 294 -7.10 -11.65 -9.73
N PHE A 295 -7.55 -10.44 -10.07
CA PHE A 295 -8.76 -9.87 -9.48
C PHE A 295 -9.99 -10.74 -9.73
N LYS A 296 -10.19 -11.22 -10.97
CA LYS A 296 -11.30 -12.13 -11.30
C LYS A 296 -11.24 -13.42 -10.50
N THR A 297 -10.05 -14.05 -10.44
CA THR A 297 -9.82 -15.26 -9.63
C THR A 297 -10.10 -15.02 -8.14
N LEU A 298 -9.79 -13.83 -7.61
CA LEU A 298 -10.05 -13.42 -6.24
C LEU A 298 -11.51 -12.98 -5.99
N SER A 299 -12.24 -12.48 -6.99
CA SER A 299 -13.66 -12.11 -6.85
C SER A 299 -14.62 -13.30 -6.88
N ASP A 300 -14.26 -14.39 -7.57
CA ASP A 300 -15.09 -15.61 -7.66
C ASP A 300 -14.74 -16.61 -6.53
N PRO A 301 -15.63 -16.83 -5.54
CA PRO A 301 -15.34 -17.66 -4.38
C PRO A 301 -15.21 -19.16 -4.69
N TYR A 302 -15.60 -19.62 -5.88
CA TYR A 302 -15.52 -21.02 -6.29
C TYR A 302 -14.16 -21.39 -6.93
N LEU A 303 -13.35 -20.39 -7.30
CA LEU A 303 -12.01 -20.62 -7.86
C LEU A 303 -10.96 -20.86 -6.75
N PRO A 304 -9.84 -21.53 -7.06
CA PRO A 304 -8.72 -21.61 -6.13
C PRO A 304 -8.18 -20.22 -5.81
N ILE A 305 -7.71 -20.04 -4.57
CA ILE A 305 -6.98 -18.82 -4.18
C ILE A 305 -5.58 -18.89 -4.82
N PRO A 306 -5.07 -17.81 -5.44
CA PRO A 306 -3.72 -17.79 -6.00
C PRO A 306 -2.64 -18.09 -4.96
N SER A 307 -1.52 -18.67 -5.40
CA SER A 307 -0.32 -18.91 -4.61
C SER A 307 0.92 -18.36 -5.34
N ASP A 308 2.06 -18.32 -4.63
CA ASP A 308 3.37 -18.03 -5.19
C ASP A 308 3.45 -16.64 -5.89
N ILE A 309 2.76 -15.66 -5.30
CA ILE A 309 2.62 -14.29 -5.83
C ILE A 309 3.80 -13.42 -5.38
N GLY A 310 4.34 -13.69 -4.19
CA GLY A 310 5.50 -13.04 -3.63
C GLY A 310 5.23 -11.63 -3.08
N PRO A 311 6.14 -11.09 -2.24
CA PRO A 311 5.95 -9.84 -1.51
C PRO A 311 5.46 -8.65 -2.33
N PHE A 312 6.14 -8.34 -3.44
CA PHE A 312 5.75 -7.20 -4.28
C PHE A 312 4.50 -7.49 -5.12
N GLY A 313 4.29 -8.74 -5.54
CA GLY A 313 3.05 -9.16 -6.21
C GLY A 313 1.83 -8.96 -5.32
N CYS A 314 1.90 -9.34 -4.05
CA CYS A 314 0.81 -9.14 -3.09
C CYS A 314 0.48 -7.65 -2.90
N HIS A 315 1.50 -6.78 -2.86
CA HIS A 315 1.34 -5.32 -2.83
C HIS A 315 0.66 -4.78 -4.10
N VAL A 316 1.06 -5.26 -5.28
CA VAL A 316 0.43 -4.90 -6.56
C VAL A 316 -1.05 -5.29 -6.58
N VAL A 317 -1.41 -6.49 -6.09
CA VAL A 317 -2.81 -6.94 -6.08
C VAL A 317 -3.67 -6.14 -5.10
N ILE A 318 -3.20 -5.82 -3.89
CA ILE A 318 -4.00 -4.98 -2.97
C ILE A 318 -4.10 -3.54 -3.45
N LEU A 319 -3.07 -3.01 -4.10
CA LEU A 319 -3.12 -1.69 -4.74
C LEU A 319 -4.16 -1.65 -5.88
N HIS A 320 -4.26 -2.73 -6.67
CA HIS A 320 -5.27 -2.92 -7.72
C HIS A 320 -6.70 -2.95 -7.15
N ILE A 321 -6.91 -3.75 -6.10
CA ILE A 321 -8.19 -3.86 -5.37
C ILE A 321 -8.59 -2.50 -4.76
N LEU A 322 -7.65 -1.77 -4.17
CA LEU A 322 -7.85 -0.42 -3.63
C LEU A 322 -8.16 0.60 -4.73
N GLN A 323 -7.47 0.55 -5.87
CA GLN A 323 -7.75 1.42 -7.02
C GLN A 323 -9.17 1.17 -7.55
N LYS A 324 -9.62 -0.09 -7.64
CA LYS A 324 -11.01 -0.42 -8.01
C LYS A 324 -12.03 0.13 -7.00
N ALA A 325 -11.75 0.05 -5.71
CA ALA A 325 -12.59 0.66 -4.68
C ALA A 325 -12.66 2.20 -4.83
N CYS A 326 -11.53 2.87 -5.07
CA CYS A 326 -11.48 4.32 -5.29
C CYS A 326 -12.19 4.74 -6.59
N PHE A 327 -12.11 3.98 -7.68
CA PHE A 327 -12.90 4.25 -8.89
C PHE A 327 -14.40 4.03 -8.66
N LEU A 328 -14.81 2.98 -7.94
CA LEU A 328 -16.20 2.77 -7.55
C LEU A 328 -16.75 3.98 -6.78
N GLN A 329 -16.01 4.53 -5.81
CA GLN A 329 -16.41 5.75 -5.09
C GLN A 329 -16.69 6.95 -6.03
N LYS A 330 -15.98 7.07 -7.16
CA LYS A 330 -16.17 8.18 -8.12
C LYS A 330 -17.20 7.90 -9.22
N LEU A 331 -17.72 6.67 -9.30
CA LEU A 331 -18.81 6.27 -10.21
C LEU A 331 -20.17 6.24 -9.49
N SER A 332 -20.18 5.87 -8.20
CA SER A 332 -21.38 5.87 -7.36
C SER A 332 -21.88 7.28 -7.03
N THR A 333 -23.20 7.46 -7.10
CA THR A 333 -23.95 8.61 -6.58
C THR A 333 -24.66 8.28 -5.26
N SER A 334 -25.05 7.02 -5.07
CA SER A 334 -25.59 6.42 -3.85
C SER A 334 -24.70 5.25 -3.38
N PHE A 335 -24.83 4.85 -2.11
CA PHE A 335 -24.19 3.64 -1.60
C PHE A 335 -24.73 2.37 -2.25
N ASP A 336 -25.99 2.36 -2.70
CA ASP A 336 -26.62 1.18 -3.31
C ASP A 336 -26.15 0.94 -4.76
N ASP A 337 -25.59 1.96 -5.42
CA ASP A 337 -25.09 1.88 -6.79
C ASP A 337 -23.99 0.81 -6.90
N HIS A 338 -24.02 0.02 -7.98
CA HIS A 338 -23.04 -1.03 -8.28
C HIS A 338 -22.80 -2.05 -7.14
N THR A 339 -23.81 -2.37 -6.34
CA THR A 339 -23.70 -3.27 -5.17
C THR A 339 -23.09 -4.64 -5.48
N GLU A 340 -23.36 -5.22 -6.66
CA GLU A 340 -22.70 -6.47 -7.09
C GLU A 340 -21.18 -6.31 -7.21
N TYR A 341 -20.71 -5.24 -7.87
CA TYR A 341 -19.28 -4.96 -8.01
C TYR A 341 -18.62 -4.63 -6.66
N ARG A 342 -19.34 -3.92 -5.77
CA ARG A 342 -18.89 -3.70 -4.38
C ARG A 342 -18.70 -5.02 -3.64
N LEU A 343 -19.60 -5.98 -3.81
CA LEU A 343 -19.49 -7.33 -3.25
C LEU A 343 -18.32 -8.12 -3.87
N GLN A 344 -18.12 -8.05 -5.18
CA GLN A 344 -16.96 -8.66 -5.86
C GLN A 344 -15.62 -8.12 -5.31
N ILE A 345 -15.51 -6.81 -5.03
CA ILE A 345 -14.31 -6.24 -4.40
C ILE A 345 -14.17 -6.73 -2.93
N PHE A 346 -15.25 -6.82 -2.15
CA PHE A 346 -15.19 -7.39 -0.80
C PHE A 346 -14.73 -8.86 -0.80
N THR A 347 -15.25 -9.71 -1.70
CA THR A 347 -14.82 -11.11 -1.86
C THR A 347 -13.34 -11.19 -2.26
N ALA A 348 -12.90 -10.34 -3.20
CA ALA A 348 -11.51 -10.25 -3.59
C ALA A 348 -10.58 -9.78 -2.46
N LEU A 349 -11.07 -8.90 -1.58
CA LEU A 349 -10.32 -8.38 -0.44
C LEU A 349 -10.11 -9.46 0.65
N GLU A 350 -11.15 -10.20 1.03
CA GLU A 350 -11.04 -11.30 2.00
C GLU A 350 -10.22 -12.48 1.46
N ARG A 351 -10.34 -12.81 0.16
CA ARG A 351 -9.52 -13.88 -0.45
C ARG A 351 -8.08 -13.43 -0.74
N TRP A 352 -7.85 -12.13 -0.98
CA TRP A 352 -6.50 -11.55 -0.99
C TRP A 352 -5.83 -11.65 0.39
N LYS A 353 -6.59 -11.46 1.49
CA LYS A 353 -6.06 -11.65 2.84
C LYS A 353 -5.55 -13.08 3.03
N ILE A 354 -6.34 -14.08 2.62
CA ILE A 354 -5.92 -15.50 2.71
C ILE A 354 -4.70 -15.77 1.82
N MET A 355 -4.62 -15.19 0.63
CA MET A 355 -3.42 -15.25 -0.23
C MET A 355 -2.19 -14.69 0.48
N TRP A 356 -2.30 -13.49 1.08
CA TRP A 356 -1.24 -12.83 1.84
C TRP A 356 -0.83 -13.62 3.11
N GLU A 357 -1.78 -14.20 3.84
CA GLU A 357 -1.51 -14.98 5.07
C GLU A 357 -0.76 -16.31 4.82
N ASN A 358 -0.66 -16.75 3.56
CA ASN A 358 0.05 -17.96 3.13
C ASN A 358 1.41 -17.69 2.46
N GLU A 359 1.78 -16.43 2.18
CA GLU A 359 3.11 -16.10 1.64
C GLU A 359 4.21 -16.38 2.69
N PRO A 360 5.32 -17.07 2.37
CA PRO A 360 6.35 -17.44 3.36
C PRO A 360 6.99 -16.25 4.09
N GLU A 361 7.05 -15.09 3.43
CA GLU A 361 7.59 -13.84 3.98
C GLU A 361 6.59 -13.03 4.82
N ALA A 362 5.33 -13.46 4.92
CA ALA A 362 4.29 -12.82 5.73
C ALA A 362 4.48 -13.15 7.23
N SER A 363 5.60 -12.69 7.79
CA SER A 363 5.87 -12.84 9.23
C SER A 363 4.73 -12.23 10.05
N ARG A 364 4.30 -13.01 11.04
CA ARG A 364 3.20 -12.67 11.95
C ARG A 364 3.70 -12.00 13.24
N SER A 365 5.01 -11.76 13.35
CA SER A 365 5.62 -11.00 14.44
C SER A 365 5.98 -9.56 14.02
N PHE A 366 6.03 -8.64 14.98
CA PHE A 366 6.31 -7.21 14.74
C PHE A 366 7.82 -6.88 14.68
N ASP A 367 8.62 -7.89 14.38
CA ASP A 367 10.09 -7.85 14.37
C ASP A 367 10.63 -7.24 13.08
N PHE A 368 11.89 -6.78 13.13
CA PHE A 368 12.59 -6.20 11.99
C PHE A 368 12.86 -7.18 10.83
N GLN A 369 12.52 -8.46 11.01
CA GLN A 369 12.61 -9.53 10.01
C GLN A 369 11.36 -9.63 9.10
N ALA A 370 10.24 -8.99 9.43
CA ALA A 370 9.04 -9.01 8.60
C ALA A 370 9.27 -8.27 7.26
N SER A 371 8.77 -8.83 6.16
CA SER A 371 8.91 -8.23 4.82
C SER A 371 8.18 -6.88 4.77
N PRO A 372 8.87 -5.73 4.56
CA PRO A 372 8.29 -4.40 4.78
C PRO A 372 7.15 -4.07 3.82
N ILE A 373 7.19 -4.68 2.63
CA ILE A 373 6.18 -4.48 1.59
C ILE A 373 4.91 -5.29 1.89
N LEU A 374 5.03 -6.50 2.43
CA LEU A 374 3.90 -7.25 2.98
C LEU A 374 3.28 -6.55 4.20
N PHE A 375 4.09 -5.96 5.08
CA PHE A 375 3.58 -5.14 6.19
C PHE A 375 2.81 -3.90 5.68
N ASN A 376 3.32 -3.21 4.65
CA ASN A 376 2.62 -2.12 3.96
C ASN A 376 1.27 -2.53 3.35
N CYS A 377 1.16 -3.76 2.81
CA CYS A 377 -0.11 -4.26 2.30
C CYS A 377 -1.23 -4.21 3.35
N THR A 378 -0.91 -4.44 4.62
CA THR A 378 -1.90 -4.40 5.71
C THR A 378 -2.48 -2.99 5.94
N ALA A 379 -1.79 -1.92 5.54
CA ALA A 379 -2.34 -0.56 5.55
C ALA A 379 -3.31 -0.34 4.38
N LEU A 380 -2.92 -0.77 3.17
CA LEU A 380 -3.80 -0.69 1.99
C LEU A 380 -5.07 -1.53 2.17
N PHE A 381 -4.95 -2.73 2.75
CA PHE A 381 -6.07 -3.62 3.08
C PHE A 381 -7.12 -2.96 3.97
N ARG A 382 -6.71 -2.40 5.11
CA ARG A 382 -7.61 -1.68 6.03
C ARG A 382 -8.23 -0.46 5.36
N LEU A 383 -7.44 0.29 4.58
CA LEU A 383 -7.92 1.46 3.84
C LEU A 383 -8.97 1.07 2.77
N THR A 384 -8.81 -0.05 2.07
CA THR A 384 -9.83 -0.54 1.13
C THR A 384 -11.15 -0.80 1.83
N HIS A 385 -11.16 -1.49 2.98
CA HIS A 385 -12.38 -1.69 3.76
C HIS A 385 -13.05 -0.36 4.15
N VAL A 386 -12.27 0.65 4.56
CA VAL A 386 -12.78 2.00 4.86
C VAL A 386 -13.39 2.65 3.61
N ARG A 387 -12.71 2.62 2.46
CA ARG A 387 -13.18 3.24 1.20
C ARG A 387 -14.42 2.55 0.60
N LEU A 388 -14.57 1.24 0.79
CA LEU A 388 -15.81 0.53 0.42
C LEU A 388 -17.00 0.87 1.36
N SER A 389 -16.73 1.49 2.51
CA SER A 389 -17.71 1.77 3.57
C SER A 389 -18.12 3.25 3.68
N THR A 390 -17.22 4.18 3.36
CA THR A 390 -17.48 5.63 3.39
C THR A 390 -16.53 6.38 2.45
N ASP A 391 -16.87 7.63 2.09
CA ASP A 391 -15.98 8.49 1.33
C ASP A 391 -15.74 9.85 2.00
N PHE A 392 -14.45 10.22 2.09
CA PHE A 392 -13.94 11.48 2.59
C PHE A 392 -13.37 12.38 1.47
N CYS A 393 -13.84 12.31 0.22
CA CYS A 393 -13.25 13.11 -0.87
C CYS A 393 -13.27 14.63 -0.60
N GLU A 394 -14.33 15.14 0.05
CA GLU A 394 -14.44 16.54 0.47
C GLU A 394 -13.49 16.93 1.62
N VAL A 395 -12.83 15.96 2.27
CA VAL A 395 -11.69 16.20 3.17
C VAL A 395 -10.39 16.23 2.35
N ARG A 396 -10.18 15.23 1.48
CA ARG A 396 -8.95 15.05 0.67
C ARG A 396 -8.69 16.19 -0.31
N LYS A 397 -9.69 16.58 -1.11
CA LYS A 397 -9.60 17.64 -2.14
C LYS A 397 -9.08 18.98 -1.61
N TYR A 398 -9.34 19.26 -0.32
CA TYR A 398 -8.99 20.52 0.34
C TYR A 398 -7.79 20.37 1.31
N PHE A 399 -7.31 19.15 1.55
CA PHE A 399 -6.34 18.86 2.63
C PHE A 399 -5.03 19.63 2.50
N THR A 400 -4.55 19.88 1.27
CA THR A 400 -3.30 20.62 1.03
C THR A 400 -3.47 22.13 1.23
N PHE A 401 -4.58 22.71 0.78
CA PHE A 401 -4.70 24.16 0.56
C PHE A 401 -5.58 24.88 1.59
N CYS A 402 -6.50 24.20 2.26
CA CYS A 402 -7.37 24.80 3.28
C CYS A 402 -6.76 24.83 4.69
N SER A 403 -7.29 25.69 5.55
CA SER A 403 -6.92 25.75 6.96
C SER A 403 -7.39 24.51 7.73
N GLU A 404 -6.82 24.26 8.91
CA GLU A 404 -7.11 23.03 9.66
C GLU A 404 -8.57 23.03 10.19
N GLU A 405 -9.11 24.21 10.52
CA GLU A 405 -10.51 24.44 10.89
C GLU A 405 -11.47 24.20 9.71
N GLN A 406 -11.08 24.59 8.50
CA GLN A 406 -11.86 24.30 7.27
C GLN A 406 -11.91 22.79 7.00
N ILE A 407 -10.80 22.09 7.21
CA ILE A 407 -10.71 20.63 7.06
C ILE A 407 -11.57 19.93 8.14
N VAL A 408 -11.53 20.40 9.39
CA VAL A 408 -12.41 19.89 10.48
C VAL A 408 -13.88 20.15 10.17
N SER A 409 -14.23 21.32 9.62
CA SER A 409 -15.61 21.61 9.17
C SER A 409 -16.06 20.64 8.05
N ARG A 410 -15.17 20.33 7.09
CA ARG A 410 -15.43 19.28 6.07
C ARG A 410 -15.66 17.90 6.69
N ILE A 411 -14.82 17.48 7.64
CA ILE A 411 -14.97 16.23 8.39
C ILE A 411 -16.31 16.17 9.14
N LYS A 412 -16.73 17.28 9.78
CA LYS A 412 -18.05 17.36 10.44
C LYS A 412 -19.19 17.20 9.44
N SER A 413 -19.11 17.84 8.27
CA SER A 413 -20.14 17.76 7.21
C SER A 413 -20.18 16.43 6.46
N ALA A 414 -19.11 15.62 6.50
CA ALA A 414 -19.10 14.30 5.86
C ALA A 414 -20.11 13.35 6.53
N GLY A 415 -20.79 12.52 5.72
CA GLY A 415 -21.80 11.58 6.20
C GLY A 415 -21.27 10.58 7.23
N HIS A 416 -22.16 10.03 8.04
CA HIS A 416 -21.84 8.92 8.93
C HIS A 416 -21.95 7.58 8.17
N PRO A 417 -21.06 6.61 8.41
CA PRO A 417 -21.17 5.28 7.80
C PRO A 417 -22.50 4.61 8.14
N LEU A 418 -23.09 3.93 7.16
CA LEU A 418 -24.26 3.08 7.35
C LEU A 418 -23.92 1.89 8.27
N ARG A 419 -24.94 1.24 8.84
CA ARG A 419 -24.75 0.05 9.69
C ARG A 419 -25.03 -1.21 8.87
N SER A 420 -24.00 -2.03 8.69
CA SER A 420 -24.08 -3.36 8.07
C SER A 420 -22.94 -4.27 8.57
N ASP A 421 -23.00 -5.57 8.29
CA ASP A 421 -21.94 -6.49 8.66
C ASP A 421 -20.62 -6.20 7.94
N GLN A 422 -20.65 -5.74 6.69
CA GLN A 422 -19.44 -5.38 5.92
C GLN A 422 -18.80 -4.11 6.47
N ILE A 423 -19.59 -3.10 6.82
CA ILE A 423 -19.09 -1.86 7.44
C ILE A 423 -18.60 -2.13 8.88
N THR A 424 -19.21 -3.09 9.58
CA THR A 424 -18.70 -3.59 10.86
C THR A 424 -17.39 -4.37 10.70
N THR A 425 -17.18 -5.12 9.61
CA THR A 425 -15.84 -5.65 9.27
C THR A 425 -14.85 -4.51 9.06
N ALA A 426 -15.22 -3.44 8.36
CA ALA A 426 -14.34 -2.28 8.20
C ALA A 426 -13.99 -1.62 9.55
N ALA A 427 -14.94 -1.56 10.49
CA ALA A 427 -14.72 -1.03 11.84
C ALA A 427 -13.78 -1.92 12.66
N PHE A 428 -13.92 -3.24 12.57
CA PHE A 428 -12.95 -4.21 13.09
C PHE A 428 -11.55 -3.97 12.49
N GLN A 429 -11.42 -3.86 11.17
CA GLN A 429 -10.12 -3.66 10.51
C GLN A 429 -9.47 -2.32 10.85
N ALA A 430 -10.26 -1.25 11.01
CA ALA A 430 -9.79 0.04 11.50
C ALA A 430 -9.32 -0.04 12.97
N CYS A 431 -10.04 -0.77 13.83
CA CYS A 431 -9.64 -1.03 15.22
C CYS A 431 -8.33 -1.84 15.28
N GLN A 432 -8.21 -2.92 14.50
CA GLN A 432 -7.01 -3.75 14.38
C GLN A 432 -5.80 -3.04 13.75
N SER A 433 -5.90 -1.75 13.42
CA SER A 433 -4.74 -0.90 13.10
C SER A 433 -4.00 -0.42 14.37
N LEU A 434 -4.70 -0.35 15.50
CA LEU A 434 -4.21 0.18 16.79
C LEU A 434 -3.70 -0.90 17.76
N HIS A 435 -3.99 -2.18 17.52
CA HIS A 435 -3.70 -3.29 18.46
C HIS A 435 -2.23 -3.36 18.90
N ILE A 436 -1.28 -3.39 17.95
CA ILE A 436 0.15 -3.44 18.29
C ILE A 436 0.63 -2.08 18.85
N PRO A 437 0.19 -0.92 18.32
CA PRO A 437 0.40 0.37 18.96
C PRO A 437 -0.14 0.56 20.39
N SER A 438 -1.23 -0.10 20.82
CA SER A 438 -1.69 -0.04 22.22
C SER A 438 -0.75 -0.83 23.13
N GLN A 439 -0.38 -2.05 22.73
CA GLN A 439 0.56 -2.92 23.45
C GLN A 439 1.98 -2.33 23.58
N MET A 440 2.49 -1.66 22.54
CA MET A 440 3.84 -1.07 22.55
C MET A 440 3.88 0.39 23.00
N GLY A 441 2.73 1.03 23.17
CA GLY A 441 2.60 2.45 23.48
C GLY A 441 2.79 3.36 22.26
N PHE A 442 1.72 4.07 21.88
CA PHE A 442 1.64 4.94 20.70
C PHE A 442 2.86 5.87 20.50
N ARG A 443 3.34 6.48 21.57
CA ARG A 443 4.49 7.40 21.55
C ARG A 443 5.83 6.72 21.28
N LEU A 444 6.05 5.49 21.76
CA LEU A 444 7.26 4.74 21.44
C LEU A 444 7.27 4.38 19.95
N VAL A 445 6.11 3.92 19.46
CA VAL A 445 5.93 3.55 18.06
C VAL A 445 6.14 4.75 17.13
N SER A 446 5.53 5.91 17.42
CA SER A 446 5.64 7.12 16.58
C SER A 446 7.07 7.66 16.47
N LYS A 447 7.92 7.46 17.48
CA LYS A 447 9.34 7.90 17.45
C LYS A 447 10.34 6.84 16.99
N THR A 448 9.94 5.58 16.79
CA THR A 448 10.89 4.48 16.47
C THR A 448 10.58 3.71 15.19
N LYS A 449 9.30 3.53 14.83
CA LYS A 449 8.90 2.59 13.75
C LYS A 449 8.76 3.24 12.37
N PHE A 450 8.81 4.57 12.26
CA PHE A 450 8.79 5.27 10.95
C PHE A 450 9.98 4.91 10.03
N TRP A 451 11.08 4.35 10.57
CA TRP A 451 12.20 3.77 9.80
C TRP A 451 11.88 2.43 9.12
N VAL A 452 10.79 1.77 9.53
CA VAL A 452 10.33 0.44 9.08
C VAL A 452 8.99 0.55 8.36
N TRP A 453 8.33 1.70 8.45
CA TRP A 453 7.01 1.98 7.90
C TRP A 453 7.10 2.87 6.67
N SER A 454 6.05 2.87 5.86
CA SER A 454 5.86 3.83 4.76
C SER A 454 4.71 4.80 5.05
N VAL A 455 4.61 5.85 4.23
CA VAL A 455 3.48 6.80 4.24
C VAL A 455 2.11 6.12 4.07
N GLN A 456 2.06 4.89 3.52
CA GLN A 456 0.85 4.07 3.39
C GLN A 456 0.17 3.86 4.75
N HIS A 457 0.96 3.66 5.82
CA HIS A 457 0.45 3.51 7.18
C HIS A 457 -0.15 4.81 7.71
N ALA A 458 0.53 5.95 7.53
CA ALA A 458 -0.01 7.23 7.99
C ALA A 458 -1.32 7.63 7.28
N LEU A 459 -1.40 7.40 5.97
CA LEU A 459 -2.62 7.60 5.17
C LEU A 459 -3.76 6.69 5.65
N SER A 460 -3.48 5.39 5.85
CA SER A 460 -4.45 4.43 6.38
C SER A 460 -4.92 4.80 7.78
N TYR A 461 -4.00 5.12 8.70
CA TYR A 461 -4.32 5.53 10.07
C TYR A 461 -5.20 6.79 10.12
N PHE A 462 -4.93 7.79 9.26
CA PHE A 462 -5.75 9.00 9.21
C PHE A 462 -7.21 8.71 8.82
N GLU A 463 -7.45 7.94 7.75
CA GLU A 463 -8.83 7.60 7.35
C GLU A 463 -9.49 6.58 8.28
N CYS A 464 -8.74 5.63 8.85
CA CYS A 464 -9.23 4.73 9.91
C CYS A 464 -9.70 5.52 11.15
N ALA A 465 -9.01 6.61 11.51
CA ALA A 465 -9.41 7.48 12.62
C ALA A 465 -10.76 8.17 12.37
N LEU A 466 -10.91 8.81 11.19
CA LEU A 466 -12.14 9.50 10.81
C LEU A 466 -13.32 8.53 10.69
N PHE A 467 -13.10 7.39 10.07
CA PHE A 467 -14.11 6.35 9.89
C PHE A 467 -14.54 5.73 11.21
N LEU A 468 -13.60 5.28 12.05
CA LEU A 468 -13.92 4.63 13.32
C LEU A 468 -14.57 5.60 14.31
N SER A 469 -14.14 6.87 14.34
CA SER A 469 -14.81 7.93 15.10
C SER A 469 -16.27 8.12 14.68
N LYS A 470 -16.55 8.23 13.37
CA LYS A 470 -17.94 8.37 12.88
C LYS A 470 -18.77 7.10 13.08
N TRP A 471 -18.22 5.92 12.83
CA TRP A 471 -18.91 4.65 13.04
C TRP A 471 -19.29 4.44 14.53
N LEU A 472 -18.40 4.79 15.46
CA LEU A 472 -18.69 4.77 16.90
C LEU A 472 -19.79 5.77 17.30
N GLN A 473 -19.97 6.88 16.58
CA GLN A 473 -21.13 7.77 16.75
C GLN A 473 -22.41 7.10 16.23
N THR A 474 -22.40 6.50 15.02
CA THR A 474 -23.57 5.77 14.49
C THR A 474 -24.01 4.60 15.40
N VAL A 475 -23.07 3.92 16.07
CA VAL A 475 -23.35 2.81 17.00
C VAL A 475 -23.78 3.30 18.39
N LYS A 476 -23.29 4.45 18.85
CA LYS A 476 -23.75 5.09 20.11
C LYS A 476 -25.24 5.47 20.01
N ASP A 477 -25.63 6.07 18.89
CA ASP A 477 -26.97 6.63 18.71
C ASP A 477 -27.99 5.57 18.21
N ALA A 478 -27.61 4.29 18.23
CA ALA A 478 -28.44 3.16 17.81
C ALA A 478 -29.37 2.63 18.92
N THR A 479 -30.61 2.26 18.55
CA THR A 479 -31.58 1.61 19.45
C THR A 479 -31.23 0.16 19.79
N GLU A 480 -30.70 -0.58 18.82
CA GLU A 480 -30.26 -1.97 18.96
C GLU A 480 -28.86 -2.12 18.37
N VAL A 481 -27.99 -2.87 19.05
CA VAL A 481 -26.58 -3.08 18.65
C VAL A 481 -26.30 -4.58 18.52
N SER A 482 -25.75 -4.99 17.38
CA SER A 482 -25.46 -6.40 17.05
C SER A 482 -24.38 -7.00 17.96
N SER A 483 -24.20 -8.31 17.91
CA SER A 483 -23.08 -8.99 18.60
C SER A 483 -21.73 -8.51 18.08
N LYS A 484 -21.59 -8.42 16.75
CA LYS A 484 -20.36 -8.02 16.04
C LYS A 484 -20.02 -6.54 16.28
N GLU A 485 -21.01 -5.66 16.35
CA GLU A 485 -20.81 -4.25 16.72
C GLU A 485 -20.34 -4.13 18.18
N ARG A 486 -20.94 -4.90 19.11
CA ARG A 486 -20.51 -4.96 20.53
C ARG A 486 -19.09 -5.48 20.68
N GLU A 487 -18.69 -6.48 19.90
CA GLU A 487 -17.33 -7.01 19.86
C GLU A 487 -16.31 -5.91 19.49
N VAL A 488 -16.54 -5.20 18.39
CA VAL A 488 -15.67 -4.10 17.95
C VAL A 488 -15.63 -2.95 18.98
N VAL A 489 -16.76 -2.60 19.59
CA VAL A 489 -16.82 -1.58 20.66
C VAL A 489 -16.02 -2.02 21.89
N SER A 490 -16.09 -3.31 22.26
CA SER A 490 -15.29 -3.89 23.36
C SER A 490 -13.79 -3.85 23.07
N MET A 491 -13.38 -4.19 21.84
CA MET A 491 -11.98 -4.08 21.40
C MET A 491 -11.46 -2.63 21.48
N VAL A 492 -12.27 -1.65 21.05
CA VAL A 492 -11.94 -0.22 21.19
C VAL A 492 -11.78 0.16 22.66
N GLN A 493 -12.68 -0.29 23.54
CA GLN A 493 -12.57 -0.02 24.99
C GLN A 493 -11.28 -0.60 25.57
N GLN A 494 -10.90 -1.83 25.20
CA GLN A 494 -9.65 -2.46 25.64
C GLN A 494 -8.41 -1.66 25.19
N MET A 495 -8.26 -1.34 23.91
CA MET A 495 -7.09 -0.62 23.39
C MET A 495 -6.95 0.80 23.97
N LEU A 496 -8.07 1.44 24.33
CA LEU A 496 -8.08 2.72 25.02
C LEU A 496 -7.65 2.59 26.50
N ALA A 497 -8.08 1.53 27.19
CA ALA A 497 -7.72 1.25 28.58
C ALA A 497 -6.25 0.84 28.76
N GLU A 498 -5.72 -0.01 27.87
CA GLU A 498 -4.31 -0.45 27.84
C GLU A 498 -3.31 0.73 27.78
N SER A 499 -3.75 1.87 27.26
CA SER A 499 -2.90 3.03 26.97
C SER A 499 -3.07 4.22 27.92
N SER A 500 -4.00 4.17 28.88
CA SER A 500 -4.26 5.26 29.83
C SER A 500 -3.46 5.11 31.12
N SER A 501 -2.27 5.69 31.17
CA SER A 501 -1.34 5.67 32.32
C SER A 501 -1.67 6.66 33.46
N HIS A 502 -2.84 7.30 33.43
CA HIS A 502 -3.29 8.24 34.47
C HIS A 502 -4.68 7.88 35.00
N PRO A 503 -4.84 7.67 36.32
CA PRO A 503 -6.16 7.61 36.94
C PRO A 503 -6.73 9.03 37.05
N THR A 504 -7.54 9.45 36.08
CA THR A 504 -8.12 10.80 36.03
C THR A 504 -9.17 10.99 37.13
N THR A 505 -8.76 11.56 38.26
CA THR A 505 -9.70 12.04 39.28
C THR A 505 -10.53 13.20 38.74
N GLN A 506 -11.84 13.04 38.76
CA GLN A 506 -12.86 14.11 38.63
C GLN A 506 -12.98 14.78 37.24
N THR A 507 -13.25 13.97 36.22
CA THR A 507 -14.18 14.33 35.13
C THR A 507 -14.72 13.04 34.50
N SER A 508 -15.88 13.08 33.83
CA SER A 508 -16.32 11.95 32.99
C SER A 508 -15.33 11.75 31.85
N ALA A 509 -14.84 10.53 31.66
CA ALA A 509 -13.88 10.23 30.59
C ALA A 509 -14.51 10.55 29.21
N PRO A 510 -13.77 11.19 28.28
CA PRO A 510 -14.32 11.51 26.97
C PRO A 510 -14.78 10.26 26.21
N PRO A 511 -15.88 10.30 25.46
CA PRO A 511 -16.38 9.15 24.71
C PRO A 511 -15.35 8.53 23.76
N ASN A 512 -15.48 7.22 23.52
CA ASN A 512 -14.56 6.43 22.70
C ASN A 512 -14.32 7.04 21.30
N TYR A 513 -15.36 7.58 20.66
CA TYR A 513 -15.25 8.22 19.34
C TYR A 513 -14.37 9.48 19.32
N ILE A 514 -14.12 10.09 20.48
CA ILE A 514 -13.18 11.20 20.67
C ILE A 514 -11.80 10.66 21.03
N MET A 515 -11.72 9.75 22.02
CA MET A 515 -10.45 9.19 22.48
C MET A 515 -9.67 8.47 21.37
N ILE A 516 -10.37 7.82 20.44
CA ILE A 516 -9.75 7.12 19.31
C ILE A 516 -8.99 8.09 18.38
N LEU A 517 -9.52 9.30 18.16
CA LEU A 517 -8.87 10.33 17.34
C LEU A 517 -7.55 10.80 17.97
N TYR A 518 -7.53 11.00 19.29
CA TYR A 518 -6.32 11.35 20.02
C TYR A 518 -5.25 10.24 19.95
N ARG A 519 -5.64 8.95 19.96
CA ARG A 519 -4.68 7.83 19.81
C ARG A 519 -4.09 7.74 18.41
N PHE A 520 -4.90 7.86 17.37
CA PHE A 520 -4.38 7.97 16.01
C PHE A 520 -3.49 9.21 15.83
N ALA A 521 -3.84 10.35 16.44
CA ALA A 521 -3.01 11.55 16.42
C ALA A 521 -1.69 11.42 17.21
N GLU A 522 -1.64 10.65 18.30
CA GLU A 522 -0.39 10.35 19.01
C GLU A 522 0.48 9.36 18.22
N LEU A 523 -0.13 8.38 17.55
CA LEU A 523 0.55 7.38 16.72
C LEU A 523 1.24 8.00 15.49
N ILE A 524 0.63 9.01 14.87
CA ILE A 524 1.19 9.66 13.68
C ILE A 524 1.96 10.96 13.99
N ASP A 525 2.05 11.40 15.25
CA ASP A 525 2.90 12.55 15.61
C ASP A 525 4.37 12.14 15.76
N THR A 526 5.07 12.16 14.63
CA THR A 526 6.52 11.92 14.51
C THR A 526 7.36 13.11 15.01
N GLY A 527 6.85 14.34 14.98
CA GLY A 527 7.56 15.52 15.51
C GLY A 527 8.90 15.78 14.82
N GLU A 528 9.99 15.87 15.58
CA GLU A 528 11.34 16.07 15.02
C GLU A 528 11.75 14.96 14.02
N THR A 529 11.21 13.75 14.19
CA THR A 529 11.50 12.58 13.35
C THR A 529 10.58 12.47 12.11
N THR A 530 10.04 13.59 11.62
CA THR A 530 9.11 13.64 10.48
C THR A 530 9.81 13.43 9.14
N VAL A 531 9.81 12.20 8.62
CA VAL A 531 10.19 11.92 7.22
C VAL A 531 9.18 12.56 6.25
N TRP A 532 7.86 12.35 6.45
CA TRP A 532 6.83 12.80 5.51
C TRP A 532 6.08 14.04 6.03
N LYS A 533 6.25 15.21 5.38
CA LYS A 533 5.74 16.53 5.83
C LYS A 533 4.22 16.63 5.91
N ILE A 534 3.48 15.77 5.22
CA ILE A 534 2.01 15.65 5.32
C ILE A 534 1.55 15.21 6.73
N VAL A 535 2.37 14.41 7.42
CA VAL A 535 1.94 13.64 8.61
C VAL A 535 1.69 14.50 9.86
N PRO A 536 2.52 15.51 10.22
CA PRO A 536 2.19 16.42 11.32
C PRO A 536 0.88 17.20 11.13
N ARG A 537 0.45 17.44 9.87
CA ARG A 537 -0.85 18.07 9.59
C ARG A 537 -2.00 17.10 9.86
N MET A 538 -1.86 15.83 9.49
CA MET A 538 -2.82 14.78 9.85
C MET A 538 -3.00 14.69 11.36
N ALA A 539 -1.90 14.69 12.14
CA ALA A 539 -1.96 14.66 13.59
C ALA A 539 -2.75 15.85 14.18
N ARG A 540 -2.52 17.08 13.70
CA ARG A 540 -3.25 18.27 14.17
C ARG A 540 -4.71 18.28 13.75
N VAL A 541 -5.04 17.91 12.51
CA VAL A 541 -6.44 17.82 12.05
C VAL A 541 -7.24 16.80 12.87
N LEU A 542 -6.65 15.66 13.24
CA LEU A 542 -7.31 14.70 14.13
C LEU A 542 -7.52 15.25 15.55
N ARG A 543 -6.56 16.01 16.10
CA ARG A 543 -6.69 16.68 17.41
C ARG A 543 -7.78 17.74 17.38
N SER A 544 -7.73 18.67 16.42
CA SER A 544 -8.73 19.74 16.29
C SER A 544 -10.15 19.19 16.06
N TYR A 545 -10.30 18.07 15.34
CA TYR A 545 -11.59 17.38 15.25
C TYR A 545 -12.04 16.79 16.59
N ALA A 546 -11.13 16.15 17.34
CA ALA A 546 -11.42 15.60 18.67
C ALA A 546 -11.76 16.69 19.70
N GLU A 547 -11.04 17.81 19.69
CA GLU A 547 -11.28 19.01 20.49
C GLU A 547 -12.67 19.58 20.18
N THR A 548 -13.00 19.77 18.91
CA THR A 548 -14.32 20.24 18.46
C THR A 548 -15.47 19.30 18.88
N LEU A 549 -15.23 17.98 18.89
CA LEU A 549 -16.21 17.01 19.38
C LEU A 549 -16.34 17.04 20.92
N SER A 550 -15.26 17.32 21.64
CA SER A 550 -15.28 17.48 23.10
C SER A 550 -16.09 18.72 23.51
N GLU A 551 -15.87 19.85 22.85
CA GLU A 551 -16.65 21.08 23.05
C GLU A 551 -18.14 20.83 22.81
N MET A 552 -18.48 20.23 21.66
CA MET A 552 -19.87 19.89 21.33
C MET A 552 -20.51 18.98 22.37
N HIS A 553 -19.78 18.00 22.91
CA HIS A 553 -20.28 17.12 23.96
C HIS A 553 -20.45 17.82 25.32
N GLN A 554 -19.63 18.82 25.64
CA GLN A 554 -19.78 19.62 26.87
C GLN A 554 -20.94 20.63 26.78
N THR A 555 -21.43 20.93 25.57
CA THR A 555 -22.59 21.80 25.34
C THR A 555 -23.93 21.05 25.22
N GLN A 556 -23.96 19.74 25.48
CA GLN A 556 -25.14 18.86 25.39
C GLN A 556 -25.51 18.26 26.75
#